data_AF-A0A7S0BI94-F1
#
_entry.id   AF-A0A7S0BI94-F1
#
_cell.length_a   1.000
_cell.length_b   1.000
_cell.length_c   1.000
_cell.angle_alpha   90.00
_cell.angle_beta   90.00
_cell.angle_gamma   90.00
#
_symmetry.space_group_name_H-M   'P 1'
#
loop_
_entity.id
_entity.type
_entity.pdbx_description
1 polymer ?
#
loop_
_entity_poly.entity_id
_entity_poly.type
_entity_poly.pdbx_seq_one_letter_code
_entity_poly.pdbx_strand_id
1 'polypeptide(L)'
;DMLSEELDITGDYKKQRKVLRKYLKTSLQPRDLRQVDPAFPQKPAIWVRHSAIIASLEQVRSIIFHDTMLLFDPDNSVVKKCTQFVQETLYSSGYEKMFLPFEFRALEGFIIFVTTVLEFDFLRVSEEVKKSIGDPRSMLTTTVLEDMRIDKQKLSHFISRACKVHDVITHLLEDDEDMAN
;
A
#
# COMPACT_ATOMS: atom_id res chain seq x y z
N ASP A 1 9.43 13.81 31.10
CA ASP A 1 8.30 14.28 30.28
C ASP A 1 8.72 14.74 28.89
N MET A 2 9.21 13.79 28.08
CA MET A 2 9.68 13.98 26.69
C MET A 2 8.97 13.02 25.72
N LEU A 3 7.78 12.55 26.05
CA LEU A 3 7.04 11.51 25.31
C LEU A 3 5.81 12.04 24.58
N SER A 4 5.78 13.34 24.28
CA SER A 4 4.64 14.00 23.63
C SER A 4 5.08 14.93 22.51
N GLU A 5 6.02 14.49 21.68
CA GLU A 5 6.07 14.96 20.29
C GLU A 5 5.00 14.17 19.51
N GLU A 6 3.85 14.82 19.32
CA GLU A 6 2.72 14.34 18.55
C GLU A 6 3.17 13.88 17.15
N LEU A 7 3.34 12.56 16.96
CA LEU A 7 3.45 11.95 15.64
C LEU A 7 2.09 12.05 14.95
N ASP A 8 2.02 13.05 14.09
CA ASP A 8 0.80 13.52 13.46
C ASP A 8 0.47 12.67 12.22
N ILE A 9 -0.10 11.49 12.45
CA ILE A 9 -0.77 10.69 11.42
C ILE A 9 -2.20 11.23 11.29
N THR A 10 -2.37 12.53 11.00
CA THR A 10 -3.70 13.13 10.88
C THR A 10 -4.20 13.11 9.44
N GLY A 11 -5.45 12.67 9.29
CA GLY A 11 -6.31 12.94 8.15
C GLY A 11 -6.79 14.41 8.05
N ASP A 12 -6.11 15.37 8.68
CA ASP A 12 -6.44 16.79 8.57
C ASP A 12 -5.81 17.40 7.30
N TYR A 13 -6.63 17.47 6.25
CA TYR A 13 -6.29 18.00 4.94
C TYR A 13 -5.66 19.42 4.99
N LYS A 14 -6.02 20.27 5.98
CA LYS A 14 -5.46 21.63 6.08
C LYS A 14 -4.02 21.63 6.60
N LYS A 15 -3.71 20.73 7.55
CA LYS A 15 -2.37 20.55 8.11
C LYS A 15 -1.44 19.89 7.08
N GLN A 16 -1.95 18.85 6.40
CA GLN A 16 -1.27 18.19 5.27
C GLN A 16 -0.87 19.17 4.16
N ARG A 17 -1.73 20.14 3.79
CA ARG A 17 -1.40 21.16 2.77
C ARG A 17 -0.24 22.07 3.16
N LYS A 18 -0.06 22.40 4.45
CA LYS A 18 1.08 23.22 4.91
C LYS A 18 2.38 22.42 4.84
N VAL A 19 2.33 21.17 5.30
CA VAL A 19 3.44 20.20 5.25
C VAL A 19 3.85 19.97 3.78
N LEU A 20 2.91 19.59 2.91
CA LEU A 20 3.15 19.41 1.48
C LEU A 20 3.73 20.67 0.82
N ARG A 21 3.25 21.88 1.14
CA ARG A 21 3.81 23.13 0.61
C ARG A 21 5.26 23.38 1.03
N LYS A 22 5.67 22.94 2.22
CA LYS A 22 7.07 23.00 2.66
C LYS A 22 7.94 22.11 1.78
N TYR A 23 7.53 20.85 1.57
CA TYR A 23 8.32 19.87 0.80
C TYR A 23 8.25 20.07 -0.72
N LEU A 24 7.16 20.60 -1.27
CA LEU A 24 7.05 20.95 -2.69
C LEU A 24 8.02 22.04 -3.13
N LYS A 25 8.50 22.85 -2.19
CA LYS A 25 9.50 23.89 -2.48
C LYS A 25 10.93 23.34 -2.51
N THR A 26 11.17 22.14 -1.99
CA THR A 26 12.52 21.63 -1.72
C THR A 26 12.81 20.26 -2.30
N SER A 27 11.85 19.34 -2.43
CA SER A 27 12.12 17.96 -2.89
C SER A 27 11.04 17.28 -3.74
N LEU A 28 9.77 17.68 -3.65
CA LEU A 28 8.67 17.02 -4.36
C LEU A 28 8.26 17.75 -5.64
N GLN A 29 8.03 17.00 -6.71
CA GLN A 29 7.57 17.51 -8.00
C GLN A 29 6.05 17.34 -8.16
N PRO A 30 5.39 18.13 -9.03
CA PRO A 30 3.95 17.97 -9.30
C PRO A 30 3.56 16.55 -9.75
N ARG A 31 4.46 15.82 -10.42
CA ARG A 31 4.23 14.42 -10.81
C ARG A 31 4.11 13.49 -9.61
N ASP A 32 4.86 13.75 -8.54
CA ASP A 32 4.84 12.96 -7.31
C ASP A 32 3.50 13.12 -6.59
N LEU A 33 2.93 14.35 -6.59
CA LEU A 33 1.59 14.57 -6.05
C LEU A 33 0.49 13.86 -6.83
N ARG A 34 0.57 13.86 -8.17
CA ARG A 34 -0.41 13.17 -9.02
C ARG A 34 -0.40 11.66 -8.78
N GLN A 35 0.76 11.11 -8.41
CA GLN A 35 0.89 9.68 -8.11
C GLN A 35 0.07 9.26 -6.89
N VAL A 36 -0.07 10.15 -5.90
CA VAL A 36 -0.78 9.88 -4.64
C VAL A 36 -2.17 10.51 -4.56
N ASP A 37 -2.48 11.47 -5.42
CA ASP A 37 -3.77 12.16 -5.44
C ASP A 37 -4.91 11.22 -5.91
N PRO A 38 -5.92 10.94 -5.06
CA PRO A 38 -7.04 10.05 -5.38
C PRO A 38 -7.82 10.43 -6.64
N ALA A 39 -7.77 11.68 -7.09
CA ALA A 39 -8.39 12.13 -8.33
C ALA A 39 -7.79 11.49 -9.59
N PHE A 40 -6.58 10.90 -9.50
CA PHE A 40 -5.91 10.23 -10.60
C PHE A 40 -6.03 8.69 -10.52
N PRO A 41 -6.00 7.99 -11.67
CA PRO A 41 -5.98 6.53 -11.71
C PRO A 41 -4.81 5.96 -10.92
N GLN A 42 -5.07 4.92 -10.14
CA GLN A 42 -4.01 4.29 -9.36
C GLN A 42 -2.97 3.63 -10.28
N LYS A 43 -1.70 3.90 -9.98
CA LYS A 43 -0.56 3.22 -10.57
C LYS A 43 0.32 2.66 -9.46
N PRO A 44 0.68 1.37 -9.49
CA PRO A 44 1.67 0.82 -8.58
C PRO A 44 3.03 1.51 -8.78
N ALA A 45 3.62 2.03 -7.70
CA ALA A 45 4.95 2.62 -7.72
C ALA A 45 5.50 2.80 -6.30
N ILE A 46 6.82 2.67 -6.16
CA ILE A 46 7.58 3.23 -5.06
C ILE A 46 8.62 4.14 -5.70
N TRP A 47 8.61 5.43 -5.35
CA TRP A 47 9.58 6.40 -5.85
C TRP A 47 10.36 6.97 -4.67
N VAL A 48 11.68 6.80 -4.72
CA VAL A 48 12.57 7.38 -3.72
C VAL A 48 12.97 8.79 -4.14
N ARG A 49 12.97 9.71 -3.18
CA ARG A 49 13.43 11.09 -3.31
C ARG A 49 14.27 11.41 -2.09
N HIS A 50 15.22 12.33 -2.24
CA HIS A 50 16.14 12.81 -1.20
C HIS A 50 15.55 13.10 0.20
N SER A 51 14.24 13.32 0.34
CA SER A 51 13.62 13.56 1.66
C SER A 51 12.21 12.99 1.76
N ALA A 52 11.84 12.10 0.85
CA ALA A 52 10.50 11.52 0.81
C ALA A 52 10.47 10.22 0.01
N ILE A 53 9.71 9.24 0.49
CA ILE A 53 9.39 8.03 -0.25
C ILE A 53 7.92 8.12 -0.64
N ILE A 54 7.63 8.08 -1.94
CA ILE A 54 6.27 8.03 -2.45
C ILE A 54 5.92 6.58 -2.69
N ALA A 55 4.91 6.06 -2.01
CA ALA A 55 4.47 4.68 -2.19
C ALA A 55 2.98 4.63 -2.56
N SER A 56 2.68 4.01 -3.69
CA SER A 56 1.32 3.76 -4.16
C SER A 56 1.23 2.30 -4.53
N LEU A 57 0.63 1.48 -3.68
CA LEU A 57 0.41 0.06 -3.91
C LEU A 57 -1.03 -0.25 -3.49
N GLU A 58 -1.77 -1.06 -4.26
CA GLU A 58 -3.10 -1.58 -3.89
C GLU A 58 -4.04 -0.62 -3.15
N GLN A 59 -4.88 0.22 -3.75
CA GLN A 59 -5.75 1.19 -3.03
C GLN A 59 -5.11 2.16 -2.00
N VAL A 60 -3.89 1.96 -1.51
CA VAL A 60 -3.23 2.80 -0.50
C VAL A 60 -2.15 3.63 -1.18
N ARG A 61 -2.18 4.93 -0.90
CA ARG A 61 -1.24 5.90 -1.44
C ARG A 61 -0.66 6.70 -0.29
N SER A 62 0.65 6.87 -0.29
CA SER A 62 1.35 7.53 0.79
C SER A 62 2.55 8.34 0.32
N ILE A 63 2.88 9.34 1.12
CA ILE A 63 4.20 9.99 1.10
C ILE A 63 4.78 9.84 2.50
N ILE A 64 5.95 9.23 2.59
CA ILE A 64 6.68 8.98 3.82
C ILE A 64 7.84 9.96 3.87
N PHE A 65 7.91 10.73 4.94
CA PHE A 65 9.02 11.62 5.27
C PHE A 65 9.81 11.05 6.45
N HIS A 66 10.89 11.70 6.84
CA HIS A 66 11.78 11.28 7.93
C HIS A 66 11.14 11.23 9.34
N ASP A 67 9.96 11.81 9.52
CA ASP A 67 9.30 12.01 10.82
C ASP A 67 7.77 11.82 10.76
N THR A 68 7.20 11.70 9.56
CA THR A 68 5.76 11.60 9.36
C THR A 68 5.41 10.85 8.09
N MET A 69 4.22 10.24 8.07
CA MET A 69 3.67 9.55 6.91
C MET A 69 2.29 10.13 6.59
N LEU A 70 2.11 10.56 5.36
CA LEU A 70 0.84 11.03 4.83
C LEU A 70 0.14 9.92 4.07
N LEU A 71 -1.06 9.54 4.50
CA LEU A 71 -1.94 8.64 3.78
C LEU A 71 -3.04 9.44 3.06
N PHE A 72 -3.32 9.08 1.81
CA PHE A 72 -4.30 9.75 0.97
C PHE A 72 -5.60 8.94 0.92
N ASP A 73 -6.72 9.63 0.69
CA ASP A 73 -8.08 9.05 0.74
C ASP A 73 -8.44 8.46 2.13
N PRO A 74 -8.45 9.28 3.20
CA PRO A 74 -8.68 8.80 4.56
C PRO A 74 -10.09 8.25 4.79
N ASP A 75 -11.04 8.50 3.88
CA ASP A 75 -12.39 7.97 3.95
C ASP A 75 -12.47 6.50 3.49
N ASN A 76 -11.51 6.05 2.70
CA ASN A 76 -11.39 4.67 2.24
C ASN A 76 -11.12 3.71 3.40
N SER A 77 -11.93 2.65 3.50
CA SER A 77 -11.83 1.67 4.58
C SER A 77 -10.50 0.91 4.62
N VAL A 78 -9.87 0.67 3.47
CA VAL A 78 -8.55 0.03 3.37
C VAL A 78 -7.47 0.98 3.91
N VAL A 79 -7.56 2.26 3.57
CA VAL A 79 -6.63 3.28 4.07
C VAL A 79 -6.76 3.44 5.59
N LYS A 80 -7.99 3.46 6.14
CA LYS A 80 -8.21 3.48 7.60
C LYS A 80 -7.55 2.31 8.31
N LYS A 81 -7.69 1.10 7.76
CA LYS A 81 -7.02 -0.10 8.29
C LYS A 81 -5.51 0.01 8.19
N CYS A 82 -4.99 0.55 7.08
CA CYS A 82 -3.56 0.80 6.92
C CYS A 82 -3.04 1.77 7.99
N THR A 83 -3.76 2.85 8.26
CA THR A 83 -3.41 3.83 9.30
C THR A 83 -3.25 3.16 10.65
N GLN A 84 -4.25 2.37 11.06
CA GLN A 84 -4.24 1.65 12.33
C GLN A 84 -3.09 0.65 12.40
N PHE A 85 -2.91 -0.15 11.34
CA PHE A 85 -1.87 -1.16 11.28
C PHE A 85 -0.46 -0.57 11.36
N VAL A 86 -0.19 0.51 10.60
CA VAL A 86 1.12 1.17 10.59
C VAL A 86 1.38 1.83 11.95
N GLN A 87 0.37 2.47 12.56
CA GLN A 87 0.47 3.00 13.92
C GLN A 87 0.90 1.93 14.92
N GLU A 88 0.18 0.82 14.95
CA GLU A 88 0.47 -0.30 15.86
C GLU A 88 1.88 -0.86 15.62
N THR A 89 2.30 -0.99 14.36
CA THR A 89 3.63 -1.50 14.00
C THR A 89 4.75 -0.56 14.41
N LEU A 90 4.54 0.76 14.29
CA LEU A 90 5.52 1.77 14.69
C LEU A 90 5.77 1.80 16.20
N TYR A 91 4.73 1.56 17.02
CA TYR A 91 4.82 1.57 18.49
C TYR A 91 5.12 0.20 19.12
N SER A 92 4.77 -0.89 18.42
CA SER A 92 5.02 -2.27 18.90
C SER A 92 6.40 -2.79 18.51
N SER A 93 7.22 -1.94 17.89
CA SER A 93 8.60 -2.19 17.50
C SER A 93 9.46 -2.63 18.70
N GLY A 94 9.95 -3.88 18.71
CA GLY A 94 10.92 -4.35 19.71
C GLY A 94 12.22 -3.52 19.70
N TYR A 95 13.04 -3.63 20.75
CA TYR A 95 14.26 -2.83 20.93
C TYR A 95 15.17 -2.75 19.69
N GLU A 96 15.22 -3.78 18.85
CA GLU A 96 16.00 -3.78 17.60
C GLU A 96 15.46 -2.83 16.54
N LYS A 97 14.13 -2.67 16.42
CA LYS A 97 13.50 -1.74 15.48
C LYS A 97 13.64 -0.29 15.91
N MET A 98 13.91 -0.02 17.19
CA MET A 98 14.05 1.34 17.72
C MET A 98 15.24 2.11 17.09
N PHE A 99 16.22 1.40 16.54
CA PHE A 99 17.38 1.97 15.86
C PHE A 99 17.14 2.28 14.37
N LEU A 100 16.04 1.80 13.77
CA LEU A 100 15.71 2.13 12.38
C LEU A 100 15.06 3.52 12.28
N PRO A 101 15.48 4.33 11.29
CA PRO A 101 14.81 5.58 10.94
C PRO A 101 13.31 5.39 10.71
N PHE A 102 12.53 6.44 10.99
CA PHE A 102 11.07 6.39 10.95
C PHE A 102 10.56 5.99 9.56
N GLU A 103 11.14 6.55 8.51
CA GLU A 103 10.76 6.34 7.12
C GLU A 103 10.83 4.86 6.72
N PHE A 104 11.84 4.13 7.18
CA PHE A 104 11.97 2.70 6.88
C PHE A 104 10.99 1.86 7.69
N ARG A 105 10.73 2.21 8.96
CA ARG A 105 9.71 1.53 9.75
C ARG A 105 8.30 1.77 9.21
N ALA A 106 8.02 2.98 8.75
CA ALA A 106 6.76 3.34 8.12
C ALA A 106 6.59 2.60 6.78
N LEU A 107 7.64 2.55 5.95
CA LEU A 107 7.64 1.82 4.69
C LEU A 107 7.46 0.31 4.92
N GLU A 108 8.16 -0.28 5.89
CA GLU A 108 8.01 -1.68 6.27
C GLU A 108 6.57 -1.98 6.67
N GLY A 109 5.99 -1.20 7.60
CA GLY A 109 4.60 -1.36 8.01
C GLY A 109 3.62 -1.23 6.84
N PHE A 110 3.88 -0.30 5.92
CA PHE A 110 3.09 -0.13 4.71
C PHE A 110 3.15 -1.37 3.78
N ILE A 111 4.35 -1.90 3.52
CA ILE A 111 4.54 -3.09 2.66
C ILE A 111 3.93 -4.34 3.30
N ILE A 112 4.09 -4.52 4.62
CA ILE A 112 3.47 -5.64 5.35
C ILE A 112 1.95 -5.56 5.23
N PHE A 113 1.37 -4.37 5.42
CA PHE A 113 -0.07 -4.18 5.27
C PHE A 113 -0.55 -4.55 3.87
N VAL A 114 0.10 -4.03 2.82
CA VAL A 114 -0.23 -4.32 1.42
C VAL A 114 -0.16 -5.82 1.13
N THR A 115 0.89 -6.49 1.62
CA THR A 115 1.06 -7.94 1.46
C THR A 115 -0.05 -8.72 2.16
N THR A 116 -0.43 -8.30 3.37
CA THR A 116 -1.54 -8.91 4.13
C THR A 116 -2.87 -8.77 3.39
N VAL A 117 -3.12 -7.62 2.76
CA VAL A 117 -4.32 -7.40 1.93
C VAL A 117 -4.33 -8.33 0.72
N LEU A 118 -3.20 -8.47 0.02
CA LEU A 118 -3.08 -9.39 -1.11
C LEU A 118 -3.27 -10.84 -0.69
N GLU A 119 -2.70 -11.25 0.44
CA GLU A 119 -2.87 -12.61 0.96
C GLU A 119 -4.33 -12.92 1.29
N PHE A 120 -5.03 -12.00 1.96
CA PHE A 120 -6.44 -12.16 2.26
C PHE A 120 -7.30 -12.26 0.98
N ASP A 121 -7.02 -11.41 -0.01
CA ASP A 121 -7.70 -11.46 -1.31
C ASP A 121 -7.42 -12.78 -2.05
N PHE A 122 -6.19 -13.30 -1.99
CA PHE A 122 -5.83 -14.60 -2.57
C PHE A 122 -6.61 -15.74 -1.93
N LEU A 123 -6.62 -15.80 -0.59
CA LEU A 123 -7.34 -16.84 0.14
C LEU A 123 -8.83 -16.83 -0.20
N ARG A 124 -9.46 -15.64 -0.29
CA ARG A 124 -10.86 -15.51 -0.68
C ARG A 124 -11.12 -16.08 -2.08
N VAL A 125 -10.35 -15.65 -3.08
CA VAL A 125 -10.51 -16.12 -4.47
C VAL A 125 -10.21 -17.61 -4.60
N SER A 126 -9.19 -18.11 -3.90
CA SER A 126 -8.85 -19.54 -3.87
C SER A 126 -10.00 -20.39 -3.35
N GLU A 127 -10.64 -19.97 -2.25
CA GLU A 127 -11.78 -20.72 -1.68
C GLU A 127 -13.02 -20.67 -2.59
N GLU A 128 -13.27 -19.55 -3.28
CA GLU A 128 -14.34 -19.46 -4.30
C GLU A 128 -14.09 -20.43 -5.46
N VAL A 129 -12.88 -20.42 -6.02
CA VAL A 129 -12.47 -21.32 -7.12
C VAL A 129 -12.56 -22.79 -6.70
N LYS A 130 -12.10 -23.15 -5.50
CA LYS A 130 -12.20 -24.52 -4.98
C LYS A 130 -13.64 -25.00 -4.85
N LYS A 131 -14.56 -24.13 -4.39
CA LYS A 131 -15.99 -24.47 -4.31
C LYS A 131 -16.60 -24.69 -5.70
N SER A 132 -16.22 -23.86 -6.66
CA SER A 132 -16.67 -23.94 -8.06
C SER A 132 -16.18 -25.22 -8.76
N ILE A 133 -14.94 -25.65 -8.49
CA ILE A 133 -14.33 -26.87 -9.07
C ILE A 133 -14.73 -28.15 -8.30
N GLY A 134 -15.01 -28.02 -7.00
CA GLY A 134 -15.09 -29.13 -6.04
C GLY A 134 -16.25 -30.11 -6.20
N ASP A 135 -17.21 -29.87 -7.09
CA ASP A 135 -18.24 -30.85 -7.45
C ASP A 135 -18.03 -31.46 -8.84
N PRO A 136 -17.12 -32.44 -8.98
CA PRO A 136 -16.88 -33.16 -10.24
C PRO A 136 -18.06 -34.03 -10.69
N ARG A 137 -19.15 -34.10 -9.91
CA ARG A 137 -20.40 -34.79 -10.25
C ARG A 137 -21.55 -33.83 -10.54
N SER A 138 -21.39 -32.53 -10.27
CA SER A 138 -22.32 -31.51 -10.74
C SER A 138 -22.34 -31.57 -12.26
N MET A 139 -23.52 -31.76 -12.83
CA MET A 139 -23.71 -31.67 -14.27
C MET A 139 -23.17 -30.32 -14.73
N LEU A 140 -22.37 -30.30 -15.80
CA LEU A 140 -21.86 -29.08 -16.42
C LEU A 140 -23.03 -28.28 -17.00
N THR A 141 -23.70 -27.52 -16.14
CA THR A 141 -24.77 -26.60 -16.52
C THR A 141 -24.15 -25.29 -16.99
N THR A 142 -24.89 -24.54 -17.80
CA THR A 142 -24.50 -23.20 -18.25
C THR A 142 -24.15 -22.28 -17.08
N THR A 143 -24.86 -22.40 -15.95
CA THR A 143 -24.63 -21.60 -14.74
C THR A 143 -23.27 -21.89 -14.09
N VAL A 144 -22.87 -23.16 -13.98
CA VAL A 144 -21.56 -23.54 -13.42
C VAL A 144 -20.42 -23.03 -14.32
N LEU A 145 -20.59 -23.11 -15.64
CA LEU A 145 -19.60 -22.56 -16.58
C LEU A 145 -19.50 -21.03 -16.51
N GLU A 146 -20.61 -20.34 -16.27
CA GLU A 146 -20.64 -18.90 -16.05
C GLU A 146 -19.93 -18.51 -14.74
N ASP A 147 -20.21 -19.21 -13.64
CA ASP A 147 -19.54 -19.00 -12.34
C ASP A 147 -18.04 -19.25 -12.44
N MET A 148 -17.62 -20.35 -13.08
CA MET A 148 -16.20 -20.63 -13.36
C MET A 148 -15.54 -19.55 -14.22
N ARG A 149 -16.25 -18.95 -15.18
CA ARG A 149 -15.74 -17.84 -16.00
C ARG A 149 -15.52 -16.59 -15.15
N ILE A 150 -16.45 -16.28 -14.24
CA ILE A 150 -16.35 -15.16 -13.31
C ILE A 150 -15.16 -15.37 -12.36
N ASP A 151 -15.01 -16.57 -11.80
CA ASP A 151 -13.91 -16.90 -10.90
C ASP A 151 -12.55 -16.82 -11.59
N LYS A 152 -12.45 -17.32 -12.84
CA LYS A 152 -11.27 -17.12 -13.69
C LYS A 152 -10.95 -15.63 -13.88
N GLN A 153 -11.96 -14.79 -14.10
CA GLN A 153 -11.75 -13.36 -14.28
C GLN A 153 -11.25 -12.69 -12.98
N LYS A 154 -11.84 -13.02 -11.83
CA LYS A 154 -11.38 -12.55 -10.51
C LYS A 154 -9.93 -12.97 -10.24
N LEU A 155 -9.58 -14.23 -10.51
CA LEU A 155 -8.22 -14.75 -10.33
C LEU A 155 -7.23 -14.05 -11.26
N SER A 156 -7.59 -13.84 -12.53
CA SER A 156 -6.75 -13.10 -13.48
C SER A 156 -6.51 -11.65 -13.03
N HIS A 157 -7.55 -10.99 -12.52
CA HIS A 157 -7.42 -9.64 -11.95
C HIS A 157 -6.52 -9.62 -10.70
N PHE A 158 -6.66 -10.61 -9.81
CA PHE A 158 -5.79 -10.76 -8.64
C PHE A 158 -4.33 -10.96 -9.03
N ILE A 159 -4.04 -11.88 -9.97
CA ILE A 159 -2.68 -12.15 -10.44
C ILE A 159 -2.08 -10.87 -11.04
N SER A 160 -2.83 -10.14 -11.89
CA SER A 160 -2.34 -8.89 -12.47
C SER A 160 -1.99 -7.84 -11.41
N ARG A 161 -2.77 -7.75 -10.34
CA ARG A 161 -2.51 -6.86 -9.20
C ARG A 161 -1.24 -7.27 -8.45
N ALA A 162 -1.14 -8.53 -8.03
CA ALA A 162 0.01 -9.06 -7.30
C ALA A 162 1.32 -8.96 -8.12
N CYS A 163 1.29 -9.28 -9.42
CA CYS A 163 2.44 -9.12 -10.30
C CYS A 163 2.92 -7.67 -10.35
N LYS A 164 2.01 -6.68 -10.45
CA LYS A 164 2.44 -5.27 -10.45
C LYS A 164 3.12 -4.84 -9.15
N VAL A 165 2.65 -5.33 -8.00
CA VAL A 165 3.28 -5.05 -6.71
C VAL A 165 4.66 -5.71 -6.64
N HIS A 166 4.75 -6.98 -7.05
CA HIS A 166 6.02 -7.68 -7.18
C HIS A 166 6.99 -6.92 -8.08
N ASP A 167 6.57 -6.56 -9.29
CA ASP A 167 7.40 -5.85 -10.27
C ASP A 167 7.92 -4.53 -9.70
N VAL A 168 7.08 -3.74 -9.01
CA VAL A 168 7.52 -2.50 -8.37
C VAL A 168 8.59 -2.74 -7.32
N ILE A 169 8.44 -3.78 -6.48
CA ILE A 169 9.43 -4.12 -5.45
C ILE A 169 10.72 -4.63 -6.11
N THR A 170 10.63 -5.48 -7.14
CA THR A 170 11.79 -5.97 -7.87
C THR A 170 12.57 -4.84 -8.51
N HIS A 171 11.90 -3.93 -9.21
CA HIS A 171 12.58 -2.78 -9.84
C HIS A 171 13.25 -1.88 -8.79
N LEU A 172 12.61 -1.67 -7.63
CA LEU A 172 13.22 -0.90 -6.54
C LEU A 172 14.50 -1.56 -6.04
N LEU A 173 14.51 -2.88 -5.88
CA LEU A 173 15.68 -3.64 -5.42
C LEU A 173 16.81 -3.71 -6.44
N GLU A 174 16.51 -3.56 -7.73
CA GLU A 174 17.48 -3.57 -8.82
C GLU A 174 18.12 -2.19 -9.08
N ASP A 175 17.53 -1.11 -8.57
CA ASP A 175 18.00 0.26 -8.78
C ASP A 175 18.86 0.73 -7.59
N ASP A 176 20.18 0.65 -7.76
CA ASP A 176 21.16 1.06 -6.74
C ASP A 176 21.03 2.56 -6.35
N GLU A 177 20.57 3.43 -7.26
CA GLU A 177 20.37 4.85 -6.93
C GLU A 177 19.17 5.04 -6.02
N ASP A 178 18.06 4.35 -6.30
CA ASP A 178 16.87 4.39 -5.43
C ASP A 178 17.14 3.71 -4.08
N MET A 179 17.96 2.65 -4.04
CA MET A 179 18.32 1.94 -2.80
C MET A 179 19.32 2.71 -1.91
N ALA A 180 20.12 3.61 -2.49
CA ALA A 180 21.09 4.42 -1.75
C ALA A 180 20.49 5.72 -1.18
N ASN A 181 19.34 6.16 -1.70
CA ASN A 181 18.66 7.41 -1.34
C ASN A 181 17.64 7.23 -0.21
#